data_AF-A0A535HL23-F1
#
_entry.id   AF-A0A535HL23-F1
#
_cell.length_a   1.000
_cell.length_b   1.000
_cell.length_c   1.000
_cell.angle_alpha   90.00
_cell.angle_beta   90.00
_cell.angle_gamma   90.00
#
_symmetry.space_group_name_H-M   'P 1'
#
loop_
_entity.id
_entity.type
_entity.pdbx_description
1 polymer ?
#
loop_
_entity_poly.entity_id
_entity_poly.type
_entity_poly.pdbx_seq_one_letter_code
_entity_poly.pdbx_strand_id
1 'polypeptide(L)' 'MSSVEEVAAALERERYVADRSLAVTLFLALRLGKPLFVEGEAGV' A
#
# COMPACT_ATOMS: atom_id res chain seq x y z
N MET A 1 -1.04 -9.80 7.03
CA MET A 1 -0.73 -9.38 5.65
C MET A 1 0.03 -10.49 4.95
N SER A 2 -0.74 -11.38 4.33
CA SER A 2 -0.34 -12.63 3.69
C SER A 2 -0.58 -12.61 2.17
N SER A 3 -1.34 -11.63 1.66
CA SER A 3 -1.52 -11.37 0.23
C SER A 3 -1.66 -9.88 -0.07
N VAL A 4 -1.64 -9.53 -1.36
CA VAL A 4 -1.85 -8.16 -1.87
C VAL A 4 -3.29 -7.70 -1.60
N GLU A 5 -4.26 -8.61 -1.74
CA GLU A 5 -5.68 -8.35 -1.53
C GLU A 5 -5.98 -8.00 -0.07
N GLU A 6 -5.29 -8.67 0.88
CA GLU A 6 -5.40 -8.35 2.30
C GLU A 6 -4.87 -6.92 2.60
N VAL A 7 -3.86 -6.47 1.86
CA VAL A 7 -3.35 -5.09 1.97
C VAL A 7 -4.36 -4.08 1.44
N ALA A 8 -4.92 -4.34 0.26
CA ALA A 8 -5.92 -3.46 -0.35
C ALA A 8 -7.16 -3.33 0.54
N ALA A 9 -7.70 -4.45 1.04
CA ALA A 9 -8.84 -4.45 1.95
C ALA A 9 -8.56 -3.71 3.28
N ALA A 10 -7.33 -3.81 3.80
CA ALA A 10 -6.93 -3.07 5.00
C ALA A 10 -6.90 -1.56 4.76
N LEU A 11 -6.40 -1.11 3.60
CA LEU A 11 -6.38 0.31 3.21
C LEU A 11 -7.80 0.85 3.00
N GLU A 12 -8.67 0.09 2.32
CA GLU A 12 -10.06 0.45 2.11
C GLU A 12 -10.83 0.59 3.45
N ARG A 13 -10.62 -0.33 4.39
CA ARG A 13 -11.23 -0.28 5.73
C ARG A 13 -10.88 1.00 6.50
N GLU A 14 -9.67 1.50 6.31
CA GLU A 14 -9.20 2.77 6.90
C GLU A 14 -9.52 3.99 6.03
N ARG A 15 -10.26 3.81 4.94
CA ARG A 15 -10.65 4.85 3.96
C ARG A 15 -9.45 5.46 3.23
N TYR A 16 -8.39 4.71 3.01
CA TYR A 16 -7.30 5.08 2.11
C TYR A 16 -7.62 4.70 0.66
N VAL A 17 -7.31 5.60 -0.27
CA VAL A 17 -7.32 5.31 -1.70
C VAL A 17 -5.99 4.67 -2.05
N ALA A 18 -6.04 3.41 -2.49
CA ALA A 18 -4.87 2.69 -2.96
C ALA A 18 -5.23 1.91 -4.21
N ASP A 19 -4.47 2.14 -5.28
CA ASP A 19 -4.57 1.33 -6.46
C ASP A 19 -3.85 -0.02 -6.24
N ARG A 20 -3.99 -0.91 -7.23
CA ARG A 20 -3.34 -2.22 -7.16
C ARG A 20 -1.82 -2.10 -7.09
N SER A 21 -1.22 -1.11 -7.73
CA SER A 21 0.24 -0.94 -7.76
C SER A 21 0.79 -0.54 -6.39
N LEU A 22 0.11 0.34 -5.66
CA LEU A 22 0.44 0.73 -4.30
C LEU A 22 0.27 -0.46 -3.33
N ALA A 23 -0.80 -1.24 -3.47
CA ALA A 23 -1.02 -2.43 -2.64
C ALA A 23 0.10 -3.47 -2.80
N VAL A 24 0.55 -3.72 -4.04
CA VAL A 24 1.70 -4.62 -4.32
C VAL A 24 2.97 -4.07 -3.69
N THR A 25 3.23 -2.77 -3.85
CA THR A 25 4.43 -2.11 -3.33
C THR A 25 4.50 -2.20 -1.81
N LEU A 26 3.39 -1.90 -1.12
CA LEU A 26 3.29 -2.04 0.34
C LEU A 26 3.46 -3.49 0.80
N PHE A 27 2.83 -4.44 0.11
CA PHE A 27 3.00 -5.87 0.41
C PHE A 27 4.47 -6.29 0.36
N LEU A 28 5.20 -5.89 -0.70
CA LEU A 28 6.63 -6.20 -0.84
C LEU A 28 7.48 -5.49 0.23
N ALA A 29 7.23 -4.20 0.50
CA ALA A 29 7.96 -3.43 1.50
C ALA A 29 7.84 -4.07 2.90
N LEU A 30 6.62 -4.44 3.29
CA LEU A 30 6.33 -5.12 4.56
C LEU A 30 6.98 -6.52 4.62
N ARG A 31 6.97 -7.27 3.51
CA ARG A 31 7.55 -8.62 3.47
C ARG A 31 9.08 -8.61 3.51
N LEU A 32 9.70 -7.62 2.88
CA LEU A 32 11.15 -7.46 2.81
C LEU A 32 11.72 -6.68 3.99
N GLY A 33 10.88 -6.10 4.85
CA GLY A 33 11.32 -5.22 5.95
C GLY A 33 12.06 -3.99 5.46
N LYS A 34 11.71 -3.49 4.26
CA LYS A 34 12.36 -2.33 3.65
C LYS A 34 11.49 -1.08 3.82
N PRO A 35 12.06 0.05 4.26
CA PRO A 35 11.31 1.29 4.34
C PRO A 35 10.84 1.72 2.94
N LEU A 36 9.61 2.25 2.89
CA LEU A 36 9.03 2.82 1.69
C LEU A 36 8.93 4.33 1.85
N PHE A 37 9.39 5.06 0.85
CA PHE A 37 9.14 6.48 0.73
C PHE A 37 7.96 6.68 -0.23
N VAL A 38 6.94 7.39 0.22
CA VAL A 38 5.70 7.62 -0.53
C VAL A 38 5.52 9.12 -0.69
N GLU A 39 5.47 9.57 -1.94
CA GLU A 39 5.10 10.94 -2.29
C GLU A 39 3.69 10.93 -2.88
N GLY A 40 2.88 11.92 -2.53
CA GLY A 40 1.63 12.21 -3.24
C GLY A 40 1.92 12.99 -4.51
N GLU A 41 0.99 13.00 -5.47
CA GLU A 41 1.07 13.94 -6.59
C GLU A 41 1.15 15.38 -6.06
N ALA A 42 2.03 16.17 -6.66
CA ALA A 42 2.12 17.59 -6.33
C ALA A 42 0.81 18.28 -6.72
N GLY A 43 0.01 18.69 -5.72
CA GLY A 43 -1.19 19.51 -5.94
C GLY A 43 -2.54 18.86 -5.60
N VAL A 44 -2.57 17.80 -4.81
CA VAL A 44 -3.81 17.33 -4.14
C VAL A 44 -4.15 18.19 -2.92
#